data_AF-A0A7S3RSF7-F1
#
_entry.id   AF-A0A7S3RSF7-F1
#
_cell.length_a   1.000
_cell.length_b   1.000
_cell.length_c   1.000
_cell.angle_alpha   90.00
_cell.angle_beta   90.00
_cell.angle_gamma   90.00
#
_symmetry.space_group_name_H-M   'P 1'
#
loop_
_entity.id
_entity.type
_entity.pdbx_description
1 polymer ?
#
loop_
_entity_poly.entity_id
_entity_poly.type
_entity_poly.pdbx_seq_one_letter_code
_entity_poly.pdbx_strand_id
1 'polypeptide(L)'
;LRCLVAACLCAVASEAKRQDGPLRISGPKKENLWKYVSKFGFGTGTGSYQIRLKLHQPKTLANESQLQLEIFLDEDWQEVEEMDDICARRDKARKKREVKLDPSGQWGAWVNGTLSQSIRPHIWYFAISDCNKSLQNFTHRLKYEFHAQQADGSEFSIEMRYMLAANMIFLAGFTFYLWVFSKGTLGFFRSAGSVHPVI
;
A
#
# COMPACT_ATOMS: atom_id res chain seq x y z
N LEU A 1 -32.51 15.13 -6.84
CA LEU A 1 -32.48 13.90 -6.00
C LEU A 1 -32.58 12.59 -6.80
N ARG A 2 -33.37 12.51 -7.89
CA ARG A 2 -33.52 11.26 -8.68
C ARG A 2 -32.26 10.82 -9.45
N CYS A 3 -31.36 11.72 -9.82
CA CYS A 3 -30.11 11.35 -10.50
C CYS A 3 -29.01 10.80 -9.57
N LEU A 4 -29.11 11.01 -8.24
CA LEU A 4 -28.08 10.56 -7.29
C LEU A 4 -28.18 9.06 -6.96
N VAL A 5 -29.37 8.48 -7.06
CA VAL A 5 -29.60 7.05 -6.72
C VAL A 5 -29.15 6.12 -7.87
N ALA A 6 -29.24 6.58 -9.12
CA ALA A 6 -28.89 5.77 -10.29
C ALA A 6 -27.37 5.54 -10.48
N ALA A 7 -26.52 6.37 -9.87
CA ALA A 7 -25.06 6.24 -10.00
C ALA A 7 -24.44 5.18 -9.06
N CYS A 8 -25.17 4.70 -8.05
CA CYS A 8 -24.64 3.75 -7.05
C CYS A 8 -24.64 2.27 -7.49
N LEU A 9 -25.39 1.87 -8.51
CA LEU A 9 -25.62 0.45 -8.81
C LEU A 9 -24.70 -0.14 -9.90
N CYS A 10 -23.89 0.67 -10.60
CA CYS A 10 -23.01 0.20 -11.68
C CYS A 10 -21.53 0.07 -11.31
N ALA A 11 -21.16 0.34 -10.05
CA ALA A 11 -19.77 0.21 -9.61
C ALA A 11 -19.46 -1.25 -9.25
N VAL A 12 -19.33 -2.11 -10.27
CA VAL A 12 -18.51 -3.32 -10.15
C VAL A 12 -17.06 -2.84 -10.10
N ALA A 13 -16.67 -2.31 -8.95
CA ALA A 13 -15.34 -1.76 -8.74
C ALA A 13 -14.35 -2.93 -8.85
N SER A 14 -13.54 -2.91 -9.90
CA SER A 14 -12.41 -3.83 -10.05
C SER A 14 -11.57 -3.75 -8.78
N GLU A 15 -11.48 -4.86 -8.06
CA GLU A 15 -10.81 -5.00 -6.77
C GLU A 15 -9.29 -5.14 -6.98
N ALA A 16 -8.74 -4.15 -7.68
CA ALA A 16 -7.38 -3.93 -8.14
C ALA A 16 -6.39 -3.23 -7.17
N LYS A 17 -5.87 -3.80 -6.06
CA LYS A 17 -4.84 -3.08 -5.26
C LYS A 17 -3.44 -3.35 -5.79
N ARG A 18 -3.10 -2.64 -6.87
CA ARG A 18 -1.73 -2.53 -7.36
C ARG A 18 -1.00 -1.38 -6.68
N GLN A 19 0.22 -1.63 -6.23
CA GLN A 19 1.14 -0.58 -5.77
C GLN A 19 2.37 -0.52 -6.67
N ASP A 20 2.68 0.67 -7.15
CA ASP A 20 3.89 0.95 -7.90
C ASP A 20 4.52 2.26 -7.45
N GLY A 21 5.83 2.36 -7.58
CA GLY A 21 6.54 3.55 -7.17
C GLY A 21 8.02 3.55 -7.54
N PRO A 22 8.67 4.73 -7.52
CA PRO A 22 10.11 4.83 -7.70
C PRO A 22 10.85 4.44 -6.41
N LEU A 23 12.01 3.81 -6.56
CA LEU A 23 12.92 3.43 -5.48
C LEU A 23 14.32 3.98 -5.78
N ARG A 24 15.03 4.52 -4.79
CA ARG A 24 16.46 4.85 -4.92
C ARG A 24 17.25 3.88 -4.07
N ILE A 25 18.10 3.06 -4.68
CA ILE A 25 18.82 2.00 -3.99
C ILE A 25 20.31 2.03 -4.34
N SER A 26 21.14 1.53 -3.44
CA SER A 26 22.61 1.48 -3.53
C SER A 26 23.33 2.84 -3.49
N GLY A 27 24.65 2.81 -3.62
CA GLY A 27 25.55 3.95 -3.52
C GLY A 27 26.14 4.20 -2.13
N PRO A 28 26.82 5.34 -1.91
CA PRO A 28 27.62 5.57 -0.70
C PRO A 28 26.78 5.87 0.56
N LYS A 29 25.52 6.28 0.39
CA LYS A 29 24.65 6.60 1.53
C LYS A 29 24.04 5.32 2.09
N LYS A 30 24.24 5.06 3.39
CA LYS A 30 23.70 3.89 4.09
C LYS A 30 22.19 3.77 3.90
N GLU A 31 21.45 4.89 3.96
CA GLU A 31 19.99 4.94 3.77
C GLU A 31 19.50 4.39 2.44
N ASN A 32 20.37 4.26 1.43
CA ASN A 32 20.02 3.70 0.12
C ASN A 32 20.31 2.20 0.02
N LEU A 33 20.97 1.58 1.00
CA LEU A 33 21.23 0.14 0.98
C LEU A 33 19.99 -0.69 1.28
N TRP A 34 18.95 -0.07 1.83
CA TRP A 34 17.70 -0.71 2.20
C TRP A 34 16.55 0.28 2.04
N LYS A 35 15.44 -0.16 1.46
CA LYS A 35 14.26 0.68 1.26
C LYS A 35 12.99 -0.11 1.52
N TYR A 36 12.10 0.48 2.31
CA TYR A 36 10.71 0.07 2.39
C TYR A 36 10.03 0.18 1.01
N VAL A 37 9.24 -0.83 0.67
CA VAL A 37 8.50 -0.92 -0.59
C VAL A 37 7.00 -0.81 -0.34
N SER A 38 6.47 -1.71 0.49
CA SER A 38 5.04 -1.88 0.66
C SER A 38 4.71 -2.52 2.01
N LYS A 39 3.45 -2.40 2.41
CA LYS A 39 2.85 -3.15 3.51
C LYS A 39 1.53 -3.74 3.06
N PHE A 40 1.22 -4.92 3.58
CA PHE A 40 -0.06 -5.57 3.33
C PHE A 40 -0.50 -6.38 4.56
N GLY A 41 -1.73 -6.15 5.00
CA GLY A 41 -2.34 -6.91 6.07
C GLY A 41 -3.02 -8.16 5.54
N PHE A 42 -2.51 -9.34 5.90
CA PHE A 42 -3.10 -10.62 5.54
C PHE A 42 -4.03 -11.08 6.67
N GLY A 43 -5.24 -11.53 6.30
CA GLY A 43 -6.18 -12.18 7.20
C GLY A 43 -5.71 -13.58 7.60
N THR A 44 -6.55 -14.32 8.32
CA THR A 44 -6.32 -15.75 8.55
C THR A 44 -6.43 -16.53 7.23
N GLY A 45 -5.59 -17.55 7.06
CA GLY A 45 -5.49 -18.33 5.82
C GLY A 45 -4.10 -18.25 5.19
N THR A 46 -4.02 -18.42 3.87
CA THR A 46 -2.78 -18.26 3.10
C THR A 46 -2.98 -17.24 2.01
N GLY A 47 -2.36 -16.07 2.16
CA GLY A 47 -2.30 -15.06 1.11
C GLY A 47 -1.08 -15.25 0.20
N SER A 48 -1.14 -14.62 -0.97
CA SER A 48 -0.04 -14.58 -1.93
C SER A 48 0.44 -13.15 -2.16
N TYR A 49 1.69 -13.00 -2.56
CA TYR A 49 2.24 -11.74 -3.04
C TYR A 49 3.14 -11.99 -4.25
N GLN A 50 3.28 -10.96 -5.07
CA GLN A 50 4.20 -10.94 -6.18
C GLN A 50 4.81 -9.56 -6.32
N ILE A 51 6.11 -9.52 -6.60
CA ILE A 51 6.85 -8.28 -6.83
C ILE A 51 7.76 -8.42 -8.04
N ARG A 52 7.89 -7.34 -8.80
CA ARG A 52 8.93 -7.20 -9.83
C ARG A 52 9.54 -5.82 -9.79
N LEU A 53 10.76 -5.72 -10.31
CA LEU A 53 11.52 -4.48 -10.36
C LEU A 53 11.89 -4.14 -11.80
N LYS A 54 11.99 -2.85 -12.07
CA LYS A 54 12.47 -2.31 -13.34
C LYS A 54 13.54 -1.27 -13.05
N LEU A 55 14.70 -1.42 -13.68
CA LEU A 55 15.72 -0.41 -13.63
C LEU A 55 15.28 0.83 -14.43
N HIS A 56 15.29 2.00 -13.80
CA HIS A 56 14.88 3.26 -14.42
C HIS A 56 16.07 4.14 -14.80
N GLN A 57 17.05 4.31 -13.89
CA GLN A 57 18.28 5.08 -14.13
C GLN A 57 19.46 4.49 -13.32
N PRO A 58 20.66 4.28 -13.92
CA PRO A 58 20.94 4.24 -15.36
C PRO A 58 20.03 3.24 -16.09
N LYS A 59 19.83 3.40 -17.41
CA LYS A 59 18.92 2.51 -18.17
C LYS A 59 19.48 1.10 -18.38
N THR A 60 20.78 0.92 -18.17
CA THR A 60 21.47 -0.35 -18.37
C THR A 60 22.39 -0.66 -17.20
N LEU A 61 22.55 -1.94 -16.92
CA LEU A 61 23.58 -2.49 -16.03
C LEU A 61 24.57 -3.31 -16.85
N ALA A 62 25.82 -3.38 -16.39
CA ALA A 62 26.83 -4.20 -17.05
C ALA A 62 26.51 -5.70 -16.96
N ASN A 63 25.98 -6.14 -15.82
CA ASN A 63 25.65 -7.52 -15.52
C ASN A 63 24.27 -7.64 -14.87
N GLU A 64 23.71 -8.84 -14.86
CA GLU A 64 22.53 -9.16 -14.05
C GLU A 64 22.86 -8.89 -12.57
N SER A 65 22.05 -8.06 -11.93
CA SER A 65 22.18 -7.75 -10.50
C SER A 65 21.02 -8.38 -9.72
N GLN A 66 21.30 -8.75 -8.48
CA GLN A 66 20.35 -9.39 -7.57
C GLN A 66 20.17 -8.54 -6.34
N LEU A 67 18.92 -8.23 -6.02
CA LEU A 67 18.53 -7.55 -4.79
C LEU A 67 17.84 -8.53 -3.86
N GLN A 68 17.84 -8.24 -2.56
CA GLN A 68 17.15 -9.08 -1.58
C GLN A 68 15.84 -8.42 -1.18
N LEU A 69 14.72 -9.09 -1.46
CA LEU A 69 13.42 -8.80 -0.87
C LEU A 69 13.39 -9.41 0.54
N GLU A 70 13.17 -8.56 1.52
CA GLU A 70 13.07 -8.88 2.93
C GLU A 70 11.64 -8.65 3.40
N ILE A 71 11.09 -9.62 4.13
CA ILE A 71 9.71 -9.61 4.58
C ILE A 71 9.66 -9.72 6.09
N PHE A 72 9.05 -8.73 6.72
CA PHE A 72 8.98 -8.56 8.16
C PHE A 72 7.54 -8.68 8.66
N LEU A 73 7.40 -9.21 9.87
CA LEU A 73 6.15 -9.19 10.59
C LEU A 73 6.01 -7.84 11.32
N ASP A 74 4.78 -7.36 11.51
CA ASP A 74 4.49 -6.13 12.24
C ASP A 74 5.08 -6.07 13.64
N GLU A 75 5.10 -7.20 14.35
CA GLU A 75 5.69 -7.33 15.69
C GLU A 75 7.19 -7.00 15.73
N ASP A 76 7.92 -7.29 14.65
CA ASP A 76 9.37 -7.06 14.57
C ASP A 76 9.69 -5.69 13.94
N TRP A 77 8.70 -5.00 13.37
CA TRP A 77 8.92 -3.84 12.50
C TRP A 77 9.52 -2.65 13.26
N GLN A 78 9.05 -2.39 14.48
CA GLN A 78 9.56 -1.30 15.30
C GLN A 78 11.05 -1.49 15.60
N GLU A 79 11.46 -2.69 16.00
CA GLU A 79 12.88 -3.01 16.23
C GLU A 79 13.70 -2.80 14.95
N VAL A 80 13.19 -3.25 13.81
CA VAL A 80 13.86 -3.08 12.49
C VAL A 80 14.06 -1.61 12.13
N GLU A 81 13.09 -0.73 12.43
CA GLU A 81 13.22 0.70 12.17
C GLU A 81 14.25 1.37 13.08
N GLU A 82 14.33 0.94 14.34
CA GLU A 82 15.25 1.44 15.37
C GLU A 82 16.70 0.96 15.17
N MET A 83 16.95 -0.06 14.35
CA MET A 83 18.30 -0.56 14.07
C MET A 83 19.15 0.44 13.26
N ASP A 84 20.28 0.87 13.85
CA ASP A 84 21.29 1.74 13.23
C ASP A 84 22.02 1.09 12.06
N ASP A 85 22.37 -0.20 12.19
CA ASP A 85 22.95 -0.96 11.10
C ASP A 85 21.85 -1.45 10.15
N ILE A 86 21.72 -0.70 9.04
CA ILE A 86 20.75 -0.96 7.99
C ILE A 86 20.87 -2.37 7.41
N CYS A 87 22.07 -2.93 7.32
CA CYS A 87 22.24 -4.27 6.76
C CYS A 87 22.02 -5.38 7.77
N ALA A 88 22.10 -5.10 9.07
CA ALA A 88 21.71 -6.04 10.12
C ALA A 88 20.18 -6.22 10.19
N ARG A 89 19.39 -5.28 9.65
CA ARG A 89 17.92 -5.40 9.55
C ARG A 89 17.49 -6.69 8.88
N ARG A 90 18.26 -7.17 7.89
CA ARG A 90 17.99 -8.43 7.20
C ARG A 90 17.88 -9.60 8.16
N ASP A 91 18.54 -9.59 9.31
CA ASP A 91 18.56 -10.72 10.24
C ASP A 91 17.24 -10.86 11.00
N LYS A 92 16.41 -9.81 11.01
CA LYS A 92 15.03 -9.82 11.54
C LYS A 92 13.98 -10.23 10.50
N ALA A 93 14.36 -10.36 9.22
CA ALA A 93 13.41 -10.73 8.18
C ALA A 93 12.96 -12.18 8.36
N ARG A 94 11.64 -12.40 8.42
CA ARG A 94 11.04 -13.74 8.52
C ARG A 94 11.20 -14.53 7.23
N LYS A 95 11.24 -13.84 6.09
CA LYS A 95 11.50 -14.44 4.77
C LYS A 95 12.40 -13.53 3.96
N LYS A 96 13.27 -14.15 3.15
CA LYS A 96 14.15 -13.48 2.19
C LYS A 96 13.95 -14.10 0.82
N ARG A 97 13.89 -13.29 -0.23
CA ARG A 97 13.82 -13.73 -1.63
C ARG A 97 14.77 -12.90 -2.48
N GLU A 98 15.39 -13.51 -3.46
CA GLU A 98 16.20 -12.78 -4.43
C GLU A 98 15.30 -12.22 -5.54
N VAL A 99 15.51 -10.97 -5.89
CA VAL A 99 14.83 -10.26 -6.98
C VAL A 99 15.87 -9.86 -8.01
N LYS A 100 15.80 -10.50 -9.17
CA LYS A 100 16.69 -10.25 -10.30
C LYS A 100 16.29 -8.97 -11.02
N LEU A 101 17.27 -8.12 -11.29
CA LEU A 101 17.13 -6.93 -12.12
C LEU A 101 17.56 -7.23 -13.55
N ASP A 102 16.68 -6.93 -14.50
CA ASP A 102 17.00 -7.04 -15.92
C ASP A 102 18.02 -5.95 -16.30
N PRO A 103 19.19 -6.31 -16.86
CA PRO A 103 20.24 -5.36 -17.20
C PRO A 103 19.87 -4.43 -18.37
N SER A 104 18.84 -4.75 -19.15
CA SER A 104 18.33 -3.93 -20.26
C SER A 104 17.40 -2.80 -19.83
N GLY A 105 17.07 -2.71 -18.54
CA GLY A 105 16.12 -1.72 -18.04
C GLY A 105 14.66 -2.09 -18.26
N GLN A 106 14.37 -3.34 -18.66
CA GLN A 106 13.01 -3.87 -18.73
C GLN A 106 12.51 -4.33 -17.35
N TRP A 107 11.23 -4.69 -17.29
CA TRP A 107 10.69 -5.32 -16.09
C TRP A 107 11.32 -6.70 -15.91
N GLY A 108 11.86 -6.96 -14.72
CA GLY A 108 12.30 -8.29 -14.33
C GLY A 108 11.14 -9.26 -14.18
N ALA A 109 11.48 -10.53 -13.98
CA ALA A 109 10.51 -11.58 -13.70
C ALA A 109 9.77 -11.34 -12.38
N TRP A 110 8.54 -11.82 -12.30
CA TRP A 110 7.77 -11.81 -11.05
C TRP A 110 8.39 -12.75 -10.02
N VAL A 111 8.64 -12.23 -8.83
CA VAL A 111 9.00 -13.01 -7.65
C VAL A 111 7.76 -13.22 -6.81
N ASN A 112 7.30 -14.47 -6.77
CA ASN A 112 6.09 -14.87 -6.09
C ASN A 112 6.40 -15.44 -4.70
N GLY A 113 5.48 -15.28 -3.76
CA GLY A 113 5.53 -15.98 -2.50
C GLY A 113 4.17 -16.04 -1.81
N THR A 114 4.11 -16.80 -0.73
CA THR A 114 2.92 -16.97 0.09
C THR A 114 3.24 -16.70 1.55
N LEU A 115 2.24 -16.22 2.28
CA LEU A 115 2.30 -15.96 3.72
C LEU A 115 1.05 -16.59 4.33
N SER A 116 1.24 -17.35 5.41
CA SER A 116 0.15 -18.05 6.08
C SER A 116 0.03 -17.58 7.53
N GLN A 117 -1.22 -17.39 7.96
CA GLN A 117 -1.58 -16.89 9.27
C GLN A 117 -2.70 -17.79 9.83
N SER A 118 -2.44 -18.45 10.96
CA SER A 118 -3.37 -19.41 11.54
C SER A 118 -4.28 -18.80 12.62
N ILE A 119 -3.74 -17.92 13.46
CA ILE A 119 -4.42 -17.45 14.68
C ILE A 119 -5.08 -16.08 14.47
N ARG A 120 -4.33 -15.11 13.95
CA ARG A 120 -4.81 -13.74 13.77
C ARG A 120 -4.27 -13.09 12.50
N PRO A 121 -4.98 -12.07 11.97
CA PRO A 121 -4.43 -11.24 10.91
C PRO A 121 -3.14 -10.54 11.36
N HIS A 122 -2.21 -10.36 10.42
CA HIS A 122 -0.94 -9.66 10.65
C HIS A 122 -0.63 -8.72 9.49
N ILE A 123 0.01 -7.59 9.80
CA ILE A 123 0.58 -6.71 8.78
C ILE A 123 1.99 -7.20 8.46
N TRP A 124 2.26 -7.36 7.17
CA TRP A 124 3.57 -7.73 6.66
C TRP A 124 4.18 -6.56 5.91
N TYR A 125 5.46 -6.30 6.18
CA TYR A 125 6.22 -5.22 5.59
C TYR A 125 7.24 -5.81 4.61
N PHE A 126 7.33 -5.19 3.44
CA PHE A 126 8.20 -5.60 2.36
C PHE A 126 9.25 -4.52 2.13
N ALA A 127 10.52 -4.91 2.18
CA ALA A 127 11.64 -4.03 1.90
C ALA A 127 12.60 -4.69 0.91
N ILE A 128 13.37 -3.87 0.20
CA ILE A 128 14.42 -4.33 -0.70
C ILE A 128 15.76 -3.79 -0.24
N SER A 129 16.78 -4.64 -0.25
CA SER A 129 18.14 -4.28 0.10
C SER A 129 19.17 -4.65 -0.97
N ASP A 130 20.26 -3.87 -1.00
CA ASP A 130 21.48 -4.09 -1.78
C ASP A 130 22.70 -4.22 -0.83
N CYS A 131 22.53 -4.90 0.31
CA CYS A 131 23.60 -5.06 1.28
C CYS A 131 24.78 -5.89 0.78
N ASN A 132 24.58 -6.68 -0.28
CA ASN A 132 25.63 -7.44 -0.95
C ASN A 132 26.35 -6.62 -2.04
N LYS A 133 25.98 -5.34 -2.24
CA LYS A 133 26.58 -4.43 -3.23
C LYS A 133 26.53 -4.96 -4.66
N SER A 134 25.44 -5.61 -5.04
CA SER A 134 25.23 -6.13 -6.39
C SER A 134 25.09 -5.01 -7.43
N LEU A 135 24.66 -3.81 -7.00
CA LEU A 135 24.59 -2.61 -7.83
C LEU A 135 25.84 -1.71 -7.73
N GLN A 136 26.96 -2.25 -7.24
CA GLN A 136 28.23 -1.54 -7.10
C GLN A 136 28.10 -0.29 -6.20
N ASN A 137 28.92 0.75 -6.42
CA ASN A 137 28.98 1.94 -5.57
C ASN A 137 28.14 3.13 -6.10
N PHE A 138 27.21 2.91 -7.03
CA PHE A 138 26.38 3.95 -7.61
C PHE A 138 24.93 3.85 -7.15
N THR A 139 24.26 4.99 -6.94
CA THR A 139 22.83 5.00 -6.63
C THR A 139 22.01 4.81 -7.90
N HIS A 140 21.15 3.80 -7.89
CA HIS A 140 20.24 3.46 -8.97
C HIS A 140 18.83 3.91 -8.63
N ARG A 141 18.07 4.36 -9.64
CA ARG A 141 16.62 4.57 -9.55
C ARG A 141 15.94 3.36 -10.17
N LEU A 142 15.09 2.70 -9.41
CA LEU A 142 14.26 1.60 -9.85
C LEU A 142 12.78 2.03 -9.84
N LYS A 143 11.93 1.24 -10.49
CA LYS A 143 10.49 1.19 -10.26
C LYS A 143 10.15 -0.19 -9.74
N TYR A 144 9.22 -0.26 -8.81
CA TYR A 144 8.67 -1.53 -8.35
C TYR A 144 7.20 -1.66 -8.75
N GLU A 145 6.74 -2.89 -8.81
CA GLU A 145 5.33 -3.23 -8.92
C GLU A 145 5.05 -4.37 -7.95
N PHE A 146 4.09 -4.16 -7.06
CA PHE A 146 3.74 -5.06 -5.97
C PHE A 146 2.24 -5.36 -5.99
N HIS A 147 1.91 -6.65 -5.94
CA HIS A 147 0.54 -7.14 -5.83
C HIS A 147 0.48 -8.12 -4.65
N ALA A 148 -0.64 -8.12 -3.95
CA ALA A 148 -0.92 -9.07 -2.88
C ALA A 148 -2.40 -9.45 -2.87
N GLN A 149 -2.67 -10.70 -2.53
CA GLN A 149 -4.01 -11.28 -2.49
C GLN A 149 -4.21 -12.03 -1.17
N GLN A 150 -5.39 -11.87 -0.59
CA GLN A 150 -5.87 -12.64 0.54
C GLN A 150 -6.10 -14.11 0.15
N ALA A 151 -6.42 -14.95 1.14
CA ALA A 151 -6.77 -16.35 0.90
C ALA A 151 -8.04 -16.54 0.06
N ASP A 152 -8.96 -15.57 0.06
CA ASP A 152 -10.17 -15.53 -0.76
C ASP A 152 -9.95 -14.86 -2.13
N GLY A 153 -8.72 -14.46 -2.44
CA GLY A 153 -8.36 -13.78 -3.69
C GLY A 153 -8.57 -12.26 -3.68
N SER A 154 -9.13 -11.67 -2.61
CA SER A 154 -9.30 -10.22 -2.54
C SER A 154 -7.94 -9.50 -2.50
N GLU A 155 -7.80 -8.40 -3.23
CA GLU A 155 -6.58 -7.57 -3.20
C GLU A 155 -6.64 -6.49 -2.10
N PHE A 156 -7.71 -6.41 -1.32
CA PHE A 156 -7.74 -5.49 -0.20
C PHE A 156 -6.94 -6.01 0.99
N SER A 157 -6.12 -5.14 1.58
CA SER A 157 -5.52 -5.39 2.90
C SER A 157 -6.65 -5.63 3.91
N ILE A 158 -6.42 -6.48 4.90
CA ILE A 158 -7.41 -6.74 5.96
C ILE A 158 -7.82 -5.45 6.69
N GLU A 159 -6.92 -4.46 6.75
CA GLU A 159 -7.19 -3.11 7.28
C GLU A 159 -8.31 -2.39 6.52
N MET A 160 -8.53 -2.74 5.25
CA MET A 160 -9.49 -2.09 4.34
C MET A 160 -10.81 -2.86 4.20
N ARG A 161 -10.93 -4.09 4.71
CA ARG A 161 -12.08 -5.00 4.47
C ARG A 161 -13.44 -4.40 4.79
N TYR A 162 -13.50 -3.49 5.77
CA TYR A 162 -14.74 -2.81 6.18
C TYR A 162 -14.74 -1.31 5.95
N MET A 163 -13.67 -0.75 5.36
CA MET A 163 -13.58 0.69 5.14
C MET A 163 -14.66 1.17 4.18
N LEU A 164 -14.98 0.42 3.11
CA LEU A 164 -16.03 0.82 2.18
C LEU A 164 -17.40 0.87 2.86
N ALA A 165 -17.78 -0.21 3.56
CA ALA A 165 -19.06 -0.27 4.28
C ALA A 165 -19.17 0.85 5.33
N ALA A 166 -18.10 1.10 6.11
CA ALA A 166 -18.06 2.19 7.08
C ALA A 166 -18.22 3.56 6.41
N ASN A 167 -17.49 3.82 5.31
CA ASN A 167 -17.62 5.06 4.55
C ASN A 167 -19.02 5.26 3.98
N MET A 168 -19.68 4.20 3.53
CA MET A 168 -21.08 4.25 3.07
C MET A 168 -22.05 4.61 4.20
N ILE A 169 -21.87 4.05 5.40
CA ILE A 169 -22.66 4.40 6.58
C ILE A 169 -22.46 5.87 6.95
N PHE A 170 -21.22 6.35 6.99
CA PHE A 170 -20.92 7.76 7.27
C PHE A 170 -21.52 8.69 6.22
N LEU A 171 -21.38 8.36 4.94
CA LEU A 171 -21.96 9.14 3.85
C LEU A 171 -23.48 9.23 3.96
N ALA A 172 -24.15 8.12 4.27
CA ALA A 172 -25.59 8.08 4.50
C ALA A 172 -25.99 8.96 5.71
N GLY A 173 -25.24 8.87 6.81
CA GLY A 173 -25.44 9.69 8.00
C GLY A 173 -25.29 11.19 7.74
N PHE A 174 -24.22 11.61 7.06
CA PHE A 174 -24.02 13.01 6.68
C PHE A 174 -25.10 13.51 5.73
N THR A 175 -25.52 12.67 4.77
CA THR A 175 -26.60 13.01 3.85
C THR A 175 -27.92 13.23 4.60
N PHE A 176 -28.24 12.35 5.55
CA PHE A 176 -29.41 12.49 6.40
C PHE A 176 -29.34 13.75 7.27
N TYR A 177 -28.22 14.00 7.94
CA TYR A 177 -27.98 15.21 8.72
C TYR A 177 -28.19 16.48 7.89
N LEU A 178 -27.55 16.58 6.72
CA LEU A 178 -27.68 17.73 5.81
C LEU A 178 -29.13 17.93 5.35
N TRP A 179 -29.87 16.85 5.13
CA TRP A 179 -31.29 16.92 4.79
C TRP A 179 -32.13 17.48 5.93
N VAL A 180 -31.94 17.00 7.16
CA VAL A 180 -32.65 17.51 8.36
C VAL A 180 -32.29 18.98 8.59
N PHE A 181 -31.00 19.30 8.58
CA PHE A 181 -30.50 20.66 8.79
C PHE A 181 -31.07 21.64 7.76
N SER A 182 -31.05 21.27 6.47
CA SER A 182 -31.61 22.11 5.40
C SER A 182 -33.12 22.32 5.56
N LYS A 183 -33.86 21.32 6.01
CA LYS A 183 -35.29 21.49 6.32
C LYS A 183 -35.51 22.43 7.49
N GLY A 184 -34.70 22.31 8.55
CA GLY A 184 -34.75 23.18 9.72
C GLY A 184 -34.45 24.63 9.39
N THR A 185 -33.39 24.89 8.62
CA THR A 185 -33.03 26.26 8.20
C THR A 185 -34.10 26.87 7.30
N LEU A 186 -34.64 26.11 6.33
CA LEU A 186 -35.75 26.59 5.51
C LEU A 186 -37.01 26.89 6.34
N GLY A 187 -37.30 26.07 7.36
CA GLY A 187 -38.38 26.32 8.32
C GLY A 187 -38.17 27.62 9.10
N PHE A 188 -36.96 27.81 9.64
CA PHE A 188 -36.58 29.02 10.37
C PHE A 188 -36.64 30.28 9.50
N PHE A 189 -36.12 30.24 8.28
CA PHE A 189 -36.19 31.38 7.34
C PHE A 189 -37.63 31.79 7.04
N ARG A 190 -38.54 30.83 6.90
CA ARG A 190 -39.97 31.10 6.70
C ARG A 190 -40.62 31.74 7.93
N SER A 191 -40.25 31.32 9.14
CA SER A 191 -40.77 31.93 10.37
C SER A 191 -40.13 33.28 10.70
N ALA A 192 -38.84 33.46 10.41
CA ALA A 192 -38.14 34.71 10.69
C ALA A 192 -38.71 35.89 9.90
N GLY A 193 -39.18 35.64 8.67
CA GLY A 193 -39.90 36.65 7.88
C GLY A 193 -41.27 37.07 8.45
N SER A 194 -41.83 36.34 9.42
CA SER A 194 -43.07 36.73 10.11
C SER A 194 -42.82 37.50 11.41
N VAL A 195 -41.56 37.65 11.84
CA VAL A 195 -41.21 38.43 13.03
C VAL A 195 -40.80 39.81 12.53
N HIS A 196 -41.59 40.84 12.88
CA HIS A 196 -41.25 42.22 12.53
C HIS A 196 -39.83 42.56 13.02
N PRO A 197 -39.00 43.25 12.22
CA PRO A 197 -37.75 43.79 12.72
C PRO A 197 -38.10 44.76 13.86
N VAL A 198 -37.69 44.42 15.09
CA VAL A 198 -37.74 45.37 16.20
C VAL A 198 -36.60 46.35 15.95
N ILE A 199 -36.97 47.57 15.54
CA ILE A 199 -36.07 48.73 15.42
C ILE A 199 -35.83 49.31 16.81
#